data_AF-A0A0N4UQI0-F1
#
_entry.id   AF-A0A0N4UQI0-F1
#
_cell.length_a   1.000
_cell.length_b   1.000
_cell.length_c   1.000
_cell.angle_alpha   90.00
_cell.angle_beta   90.00
_cell.angle_gamma   90.00
#
_symmetry.space_group_name_H-M   'P 1'
#
loop_
_entity.id
_entity.type
_entity.pdbx_description
1 polymer ?
#
loop_
_entity_poly.entity_id
_entity_poly.type
_entity_poly.pdbx_seq_one_letter_code
_entity_poly.pdbx_strand_id
1 'polypeptide(L)'
;MIQLLSFHKKCLQKLIKKLLSILFFIGEKMFITALNHQQAPIPCVLDELGTHEHGQTFTKGNFHYKCNNGTSEVIACVSDDKSVIHVGRTFLHEGIKHKCSVNGDIVTYEKESTCFENGIHYSIGESFRNGSFKMVCEENGISIAGD
;
A
#
# COMPACT_ATOMS: atom_id res chain seq x y z
N MET A 1 -11.43 11.42 78.68
CA MET A 1 -10.25 11.59 77.80
C MET A 1 -10.41 10.78 76.50
N ILE A 2 -11.48 11.00 75.71
CA ILE A 2 -11.77 10.20 74.49
C ILE A 2 -12.04 11.08 73.26
N GLN A 3 -12.56 12.31 73.45
CA GLN A 3 -12.89 13.21 72.34
C GLN A 3 -11.67 13.65 71.51
N LEU A 4 -10.50 13.88 72.14
CA LEU A 4 -9.28 14.31 71.44
C LEU A 4 -8.82 13.27 70.38
N LEU A 5 -8.94 11.97 70.69
CA LEU A 5 -8.58 10.90 69.77
C LEU A 5 -9.50 10.84 68.53
N SER A 6 -10.78 11.17 68.70
CA SER A 6 -11.74 11.18 67.58
C SER A 6 -11.52 12.35 66.62
N PHE A 7 -11.08 13.50 67.15
CA PHE A 7 -10.80 14.68 66.35
C PHE A 7 -9.56 14.48 65.47
N HIS A 8 -8.50 13.87 66.02
CA HIS A 8 -7.30 13.53 65.25
C HIS A 8 -7.57 12.53 64.12
N LYS A 9 -8.40 11.50 64.37
CA LYS A 9 -8.81 10.55 63.32
C LYS A 9 -9.60 11.22 62.20
N LYS A 10 -10.56 12.09 62.52
CA LYS A 10 -11.34 12.84 61.51
C LYS A 10 -10.46 13.76 60.66
N CYS A 11 -9.49 14.44 61.26
CA CYS A 11 -8.57 15.32 60.54
C CYS A 11 -7.67 14.52 59.58
N LEU A 12 -7.09 13.42 60.06
CA LEU A 12 -6.25 12.52 59.26
C LEU A 12 -7.03 11.92 58.07
N GLN A 13 -8.27 11.49 58.29
CA GLN A 13 -9.12 10.93 57.24
C GLN A 13 -9.47 11.97 56.16
N LYS A 14 -9.63 13.25 56.53
CA LYS A 14 -9.88 14.36 55.60
C LYS A 14 -8.64 14.68 54.76
N LEU A 15 -7.46 14.63 55.37
CA LEU A 15 -6.16 14.77 54.67
C LEU A 15 -5.95 13.63 53.67
N ILE A 16 -6.18 12.37 54.08
CA ILE A 16 -6.04 11.19 53.21
C ILE A 16 -6.98 11.29 52.00
N LYS A 17 -8.26 11.64 52.19
CA LYS A 17 -9.20 11.81 51.07
C LYS A 17 -8.76 12.90 50.09
N LYS A 18 -8.19 14.00 50.59
CA LYS A 18 -7.70 15.10 49.75
C LYS A 18 -6.45 14.69 48.96
N LEU A 19 -5.54 13.93 49.57
CA LEU A 19 -4.38 13.33 48.90
C LEU A 19 -4.82 12.33 47.81
N LEU A 20 -5.78 11.45 48.11
CA LEU A 20 -6.36 10.52 47.12
C LEU A 20 -7.04 11.25 45.96
N SER A 21 -7.81 12.32 46.22
CA SER A 21 -8.41 13.10 45.12
C SER A 21 -7.34 13.75 44.25
N ILE A 22 -6.29 14.32 44.86
CA ILE A 22 -5.18 14.93 44.13
C ILE A 22 -4.46 13.89 43.27
N LEU A 23 -4.20 12.69 43.81
CA LEU A 23 -3.60 11.57 43.05
C LEU A 23 -4.49 11.13 41.89
N PHE A 24 -5.80 11.03 42.07
CA PHE A 24 -6.76 10.74 40.99
C PHE A 24 -6.73 11.81 39.89
N PHE A 25 -6.77 13.09 40.26
CA PHE A 25 -6.70 14.19 39.29
C PHE A 25 -5.36 14.22 38.54
N ILE A 26 -4.25 13.87 39.19
CA ILE A 26 -2.93 13.75 38.54
C ILE A 26 -2.92 12.55 37.59
N GLY A 27 -3.49 11.41 38.00
CA GLY A 27 -3.62 10.20 37.17
C GLY A 27 -4.46 10.44 35.92
N GLU A 28 -5.62 11.09 36.05
CA GLU A 28 -6.47 11.46 34.90
C GLU A 28 -5.77 12.46 33.98
N LYS A 29 -5.09 13.48 34.51
CA LYS A 29 -4.35 14.44 33.68
C LYS A 29 -3.18 13.79 32.93
N MET A 30 -2.45 12.86 33.55
CA MET A 30 -1.41 12.08 32.86
C MET A 30 -2.00 11.17 31.77
N PHE A 31 -3.17 10.57 32.00
CA PHE A 31 -3.85 9.76 30.98
C PHE A 31 -4.36 10.59 29.79
N ILE A 32 -4.93 11.77 30.05
CA ILE A 32 -5.43 12.66 28.98
C ILE A 32 -4.27 13.21 28.13
N THR A 33 -3.09 13.47 28.73
CA THR A 33 -1.91 13.89 27.95
C THR A 33 -1.32 12.74 27.12
N ALA A 34 -1.39 11.48 27.58
CA ALA A 34 -0.92 10.33 26.81
C ALA A 34 -1.82 9.96 25.62
N LEU A 35 -3.14 10.13 25.75
CA LEU A 35 -4.11 9.77 24.69
C LEU A 35 -4.16 10.77 23.53
N ASN A 36 -3.62 11.99 23.70
CA ASN A 36 -3.63 13.02 22.65
C ASN A 36 -2.33 13.09 21.83
N HIS A 37 -1.45 12.09 21.94
CA HIS A 37 -0.41 11.89 20.95
C HIS A 37 -1.00 11.17 19.73
N GLN A 38 -1.58 11.93 18.79
CA GLN A 38 -1.58 11.48 17.40
C GLN A 38 -0.12 11.29 17.01
N GLN A 39 0.35 10.04 17.08
CA GLN A 39 1.69 9.70 16.62
C GLN A 39 1.79 10.16 15.17
N ALA A 40 2.80 11.00 14.89
CA ALA A 40 3.07 11.44 13.54
C ALA A 40 3.28 10.20 12.66
N PRO A 41 2.78 10.21 11.42
CA PRO A 41 3.00 9.09 10.51
C PRO A 41 4.49 8.80 10.35
N ILE A 42 4.84 7.51 10.36
CA ILE A 42 6.22 7.06 10.19
C ILE A 42 6.62 7.26 8.72
N PRO A 43 7.79 7.85 8.44
CA PRO A 43 8.30 7.95 7.08
C PRO A 43 8.91 6.63 6.61
N CYS A 44 8.94 6.40 5.30
CA CYS A 44 9.60 5.25 4.69
C CYS A 44 11.06 5.61 4.43
N VAL A 45 11.98 4.83 4.99
CA VAL A 45 13.43 5.04 4.85
C VAL A 45 14.00 3.95 3.96
N LEU A 46 14.66 4.34 2.88
CA LEU A 46 15.23 3.45 1.86
C LEU A 46 16.70 3.80 1.66
N ASP A 47 17.59 2.81 1.77
CA ASP A 47 19.04 3.02 1.78
C ASP A 47 19.56 3.89 0.61
N GLU A 48 19.02 3.70 -0.59
CA GLU A 48 19.49 4.39 -1.81
C GLU A 48 18.62 5.59 -2.23
N LEU A 49 17.36 5.64 -1.80
CA LEU A 49 16.38 6.65 -2.24
C LEU A 49 16.10 7.72 -1.18
N GLY A 50 16.61 7.53 0.04
CA GLY A 50 16.45 8.47 1.15
C GLY A 50 15.15 8.24 1.93
N THR A 51 14.60 9.32 2.46
CA THR A 51 13.42 9.30 3.32
C THR A 51 12.22 9.89 2.60
N HIS A 52 11.10 9.17 2.63
CA HIS A 52 9.82 9.59 2.06
C HIS A 52 8.76 9.72 3.16
N GLU A 53 8.14 10.88 3.26
CA GLU A 53 7.06 11.14 4.23
C GLU A 53 5.82 10.31 3.89
N HIS A 54 4.97 10.04 4.89
CA HIS A 54 3.68 9.40 4.66
C HIS A 54 2.88 10.15 3.59
N GLY A 55 2.36 9.39 2.62
CA GLY A 55 1.61 9.89 1.47
C GLY A 55 2.47 10.25 0.26
N GLN A 56 3.78 10.43 0.42
CA GLN A 56 4.68 10.66 -0.71
C GLN A 56 4.82 9.42 -1.59
N THR A 57 5.14 9.65 -2.86
CA THR A 57 5.38 8.57 -3.84
C THR A 57 6.79 8.66 -4.40
N PHE A 58 7.31 7.52 -4.85
CA PHE A 58 8.64 7.41 -5.45
C PHE A 58 8.69 6.19 -6.38
N THR A 59 9.65 6.19 -7.31
CA THR A 59 9.83 5.07 -8.25
C THR A 59 11.14 4.36 -7.95
N LYS A 60 11.10 3.02 -7.87
CA LYS A 60 12.29 2.17 -7.81
C LYS A 60 12.17 1.05 -8.84
N GLY A 61 13.09 1.02 -9.81
CA GLY A 61 13.02 0.08 -10.93
C GLY A 61 11.71 0.24 -11.72
N ASN A 62 10.98 -0.86 -11.90
CA ASN A 62 9.72 -0.91 -12.66
C ASN A 62 8.49 -0.72 -11.77
N PHE A 63 8.63 -0.20 -10.56
CA PHE A 63 7.53 -0.04 -9.61
C PHE A 63 7.47 1.37 -9.05
N HIS A 64 6.24 1.90 -9.01
CA HIS A 64 5.92 3.16 -8.35
C HIS A 64 5.28 2.84 -7.00
N TYR A 65 5.82 3.43 -5.94
CA TYR A 65 5.45 3.18 -4.57
C TYR A 65 4.77 4.40 -3.96
N LYS A 66 3.93 4.16 -2.96
CA LYS A 66 3.42 5.16 -2.02
C LYS A 66 3.88 4.79 -0.62
N CYS A 67 4.45 5.74 0.09
CA CYS A 67 4.75 5.55 1.49
C CYS A 67 3.46 5.64 2.32
N ASN A 68 3.18 4.60 3.10
CA ASN A 68 2.06 4.50 4.00
C ASN A 68 2.55 4.14 5.40
N ASN A 69 2.88 5.16 6.21
CA ASN A 69 3.17 5.02 7.63
C ASN A 69 4.32 4.02 7.91
N GLY A 70 5.44 4.19 7.20
CA GLY A 70 6.64 3.35 7.28
C GLY A 70 6.66 2.20 6.28
N THR A 71 5.52 1.84 5.68
CA THR A 71 5.41 0.77 4.68
C THR A 71 5.38 1.34 3.27
N SER A 72 6.20 0.81 2.37
CA SER A 72 6.19 1.19 0.95
C SER A 72 5.27 0.26 0.16
N GLU A 73 4.15 0.78 -0.31
CA GLU A 73 3.14 0.01 -1.06
C GLU A 73 3.29 0.27 -2.56
N VAL A 74 3.32 -0.79 -3.38
CA VAL A 74 3.34 -0.63 -4.84
C VAL A 74 1.95 -0.17 -5.32
N ILE A 75 1.90 0.98 -5.99
CA ILE A 75 0.67 1.58 -6.53
C ILE A 75 0.56 1.48 -8.05
N ALA A 76 1.69 1.31 -8.74
CA ALA A 76 1.74 1.11 -10.19
C ALA A 76 3.02 0.38 -10.62
N CYS A 77 2.97 -0.23 -11.80
CA CYS A 77 4.14 -0.66 -12.55
C CYS A 77 4.56 0.46 -13.51
N VAL A 78 5.85 0.54 -13.80
CA VAL A 78 6.45 1.49 -14.76
C VAL A 78 7.11 0.68 -15.86
N SER A 79 6.68 0.89 -17.09
CA SER A 79 7.24 0.20 -18.26
C SER A 79 8.54 0.85 -18.74
N ASP A 80 9.20 0.19 -19.70
CA ASP A 80 10.50 0.60 -20.24
C ASP A 80 10.46 2.00 -20.87
N ASP A 81 9.32 2.36 -21.48
CA ASP A 81 8.98 3.67 -22.08
C ASP A 81 8.55 4.75 -21.06
N LYS A 82 8.57 4.43 -19.75
CA LYS A 82 8.10 5.27 -18.63
C LYS A 82 6.59 5.44 -18.52
N SER A 83 5.78 4.68 -19.26
CA SER A 83 4.35 4.64 -19.05
C SER A 83 4.01 4.06 -17.67
N VAL A 84 3.02 4.65 -17.00
CA VAL A 84 2.58 4.25 -15.65
C VAL A 84 1.32 3.40 -15.75
N ILE A 85 1.41 2.15 -15.31
CA ILE A 85 0.33 1.16 -15.35
C ILE A 85 -0.13 0.92 -13.91
N HIS A 86 -1.29 1.46 -13.55
CA HIS A 86 -1.86 1.24 -12.22
C HIS A 86 -2.00 -0.25 -11.93
N VAL A 87 -1.82 -0.61 -10.66
CA VAL A 87 -1.98 -1.99 -10.20
C VAL A 87 -3.36 -2.54 -10.59
N GLY A 88 -3.38 -3.78 -11.11
CA GLY A 88 -4.59 -4.44 -11.62
C GLY A 88 -5.01 -4.00 -13.02
N ARG A 89 -4.23 -3.14 -13.69
CA ARG A 89 -4.51 -2.69 -15.06
C ARG A 89 -3.62 -3.39 -16.07
N THR A 90 -4.16 -3.46 -17.28
CA THR A 90 -3.45 -3.85 -18.49
C THR A 90 -3.55 -2.70 -19.47
N PHE A 91 -2.46 -2.42 -20.18
CA PHE A 91 -2.34 -1.39 -21.19
C PHE A 91 -1.72 -2.00 -22.44
N LEU A 92 -2.07 -1.49 -23.62
CA LEU A 92 -1.60 -1.99 -24.89
C LEU A 92 -0.98 -0.83 -25.66
N HIS A 93 0.29 -0.95 -25.99
CA HIS A 93 1.05 0.09 -26.67
C HIS A 93 1.96 -0.54 -27.70
N GLU A 94 1.93 -0.05 -28.94
CA GLU A 94 2.79 -0.54 -30.03
C GLU A 94 2.76 -2.08 -30.21
N GLY A 95 1.60 -2.70 -30.00
CA GLY A 95 1.45 -4.16 -30.11
C GLY A 95 2.00 -4.95 -28.91
N ILE A 96 2.48 -4.27 -27.88
CA ILE A 96 2.95 -4.88 -26.63
C ILE A 96 1.91 -4.67 -25.54
N LYS A 97 1.46 -5.76 -24.95
CA LYS A 97 0.54 -5.78 -23.82
C LYS A 97 1.35 -5.71 -22.54
N HIS A 98 1.17 -4.62 -21.81
CA HIS A 98 1.78 -4.36 -20.51
C HIS A 98 0.76 -4.64 -19.40
N LYS A 99 1.13 -5.46 -18.42
CA LYS A 99 0.21 -5.89 -17.37
C LYS A 99 0.85 -5.75 -16.00
N CYS A 100 0.14 -5.11 -15.08
CA CYS A 100 0.54 -4.95 -13.69
C CYS A 100 -0.39 -5.79 -12.80
N SER A 101 0.03 -7.00 -12.42
CA SER A 101 -0.81 -7.98 -11.71
C SER A 101 -0.47 -8.06 -10.23
N VAL A 102 -1.48 -8.32 -9.40
CA VAL A 102 -1.30 -8.64 -7.97
C VAL A 102 -1.61 -10.10 -7.76
N ASN A 103 -0.66 -10.84 -7.20
CA ASN A 103 -0.83 -12.23 -6.79
C ASN A 103 -0.51 -12.32 -5.29
N GLY A 104 -1.53 -12.28 -4.44
CA GLY A 104 -1.35 -12.15 -2.99
C GLY A 104 -0.67 -10.82 -2.65
N ASP A 105 0.48 -10.88 -1.99
CA ASP A 105 1.26 -9.69 -1.61
C ASP A 105 2.31 -9.29 -2.66
N ILE A 106 2.39 -10.01 -3.78
CA ILE A 106 3.40 -9.78 -4.83
C ILE A 106 2.77 -9.04 -6.00
N VAL A 107 3.37 -7.90 -6.35
CA VAL A 107 3.07 -7.19 -7.60
C VAL A 107 4.06 -7.59 -8.67
N THR A 108 3.55 -7.92 -9.86
CA THR A 108 4.34 -8.38 -11.01
C THR A 108 4.06 -7.51 -12.22
N TYR A 109 5.13 -7.20 -12.96
CA TYR A 109 5.07 -6.52 -14.24
C TYR A 109 5.38 -7.52 -15.35
N GLU A 110 4.42 -7.72 -16.25
CA GLU A 110 4.49 -8.64 -17.38
C GLU A 110 4.40 -7.84 -18.69
N LYS A 111 5.17 -8.24 -19.69
CA LYS A 111 5.06 -7.75 -21.08
C LYS A 111 4.91 -8.92 -22.03
N GLU A 112 3.98 -8.79 -22.96
CA GLU A 112 3.66 -9.83 -23.93
C GLU A 112 3.47 -9.18 -25.31
N SER A 113 4.14 -9.72 -26.33
CA SER A 113 3.88 -9.33 -27.72
C SER A 113 2.48 -9.77 -28.13
N THR A 114 1.81 -8.98 -28.97
CA THR A 114 0.49 -9.32 -29.53
C THR A 114 0.51 -9.22 -31.04
N CYS A 115 -0.33 -10.00 -31.70
CA CYS A 115 -0.62 -9.83 -33.12
C CYS A 115 -1.82 -8.92 -33.28
N PHE A 116 -1.82 -8.04 -34.29
CA PHE A 116 -2.94 -7.15 -34.59
C PHE A 116 -3.53 -7.51 -35.95
N GLU A 117 -4.80 -7.92 -35.97
CA GLU A 117 -5.51 -8.29 -37.20
C GLU A 117 -6.96 -7.81 -37.10
N ASN A 118 -7.44 -7.12 -38.15
CA ASN A 118 -8.84 -6.64 -38.26
C ASN A 118 -9.34 -5.84 -37.04
N GLY A 119 -8.47 -5.03 -36.41
CA GLY A 119 -8.82 -4.22 -35.24
C GLY A 119 -8.79 -4.98 -33.92
N ILE A 120 -8.40 -6.26 -33.91
CA ILE A 120 -8.34 -7.12 -32.74
C ILE A 120 -6.88 -7.46 -32.44
N HIS A 121 -6.52 -7.39 -31.16
CA HIS A 121 -5.24 -7.86 -30.68
C HIS A 121 -5.37 -9.28 -30.14
N TYR A 122 -4.46 -10.15 -30.57
CA TYR A 122 -4.36 -11.53 -30.18
C TYR A 122 -3.10 -11.75 -29.34
N SER A 123 -3.25 -12.43 -28.22
CA SER A 123 -2.14 -12.86 -27.36
C SER A 123 -1.41 -14.04 -28.03
N ILE A 124 -0.15 -14.28 -27.66
CA ILE A 124 0.62 -15.36 -28.26
C ILE A 124 -0.06 -16.71 -27.95
N GLY A 125 -0.21 -17.55 -28.98
CA GLY A 125 -0.91 -18.84 -28.93
C GLY A 125 -2.42 -18.74 -29.18
N GLU A 126 -3.01 -17.55 -29.20
CA GLU A 126 -4.40 -17.40 -29.62
C GLU A 126 -4.56 -17.67 -31.11
N SER A 127 -5.70 -18.26 -31.47
CA SER A 127 -6.02 -18.57 -32.86
C SER A 127 -7.34 -17.97 -33.26
N PHE A 128 -7.44 -17.57 -34.52
CA PHE A 128 -8.66 -16.99 -35.09
C PHE A 128 -8.86 -17.52 -36.52
N ARG A 129 -10.04 -17.27 -37.10
CA ARG A 129 -10.32 -17.65 -38.49
C ARG A 129 -10.24 -16.44 -39.41
N ASN A 130 -9.53 -16.59 -40.52
CA ASN A 130 -9.56 -15.66 -41.64
C ASN A 130 -10.02 -16.44 -42.89
N GLY A 131 -11.32 -16.33 -43.20
CA GLY A 131 -11.97 -17.18 -44.20
C GLY A 131 -11.93 -18.66 -43.85
N SER A 132 -11.34 -19.47 -44.72
CA SER A 132 -11.19 -20.92 -44.52
C SER A 132 -9.94 -21.31 -43.71
N PHE A 133 -9.04 -20.36 -43.44
CA PHE A 133 -7.78 -20.61 -42.75
C PHE A 133 -7.92 -20.35 -41.25
N LYS A 134 -7.32 -21.25 -40.44
CA LYS A 134 -7.08 -20.99 -39.02
C LYS A 134 -5.72 -20.31 -38.91
N MET A 135 -5.71 -19.12 -38.34
CA MET A 135 -4.51 -18.34 -38.07
C MET A 135 -4.11 -18.51 -36.61
N VAL A 136 -2.82 -18.47 -36.30
CA VAL A 136 -2.28 -18.52 -34.93
C VAL A 136 -1.36 -17.31 -34.75
N CYS A 137 -1.52 -16.61 -33.63
CA CYS A 137 -0.58 -15.58 -33.24
C CYS A 137 0.65 -16.22 -32.59
N GLU A 138 1.81 -16.04 -33.18
CA GLU A 138 3.10 -16.51 -32.70
C GLU A 138 4.00 -15.32 -32.36
N GLU A 139 5.14 -15.57 -31.71
CA GLU A 139 6.08 -14.51 -31.30
C GLU A 139 6.56 -13.64 -32.48
N ASN A 140 6.64 -14.23 -33.68
CA ASN A 140 7.10 -13.58 -34.90
C ASN A 140 5.95 -13.03 -35.78
N GLY A 141 4.70 -13.10 -35.33
CA GLY A 141 3.53 -12.64 -36.07
C GLY A 141 2.50 -13.73 -36.31
N ILE A 142 1.68 -13.57 -37.35
CA ILE A 142 0.53 -14.45 -37.59
C ILE A 142 0.93 -15.55 -38.58
N SER A 143 0.79 -16.81 -38.18
CA SER A 143 0.99 -17.99 -39.03
C SER A 143 -0.34 -18.64 -39.39
N ILE A 144 -0.38 -19.41 -40.50
CA ILE A 144 -1.49 -20.31 -40.79
C ILE A 144 -1.22 -21.61 -40.04
N ALA A 145 -2.18 -22.08 -39.25
CA ALA A 145 -2.11 -23.42 -38.67
C ALA A 145 -2.13 -24.45 -39.80
N GLY A 146 -0.97 -25.05 -40.07
CA GLY A 146 -0.87 -26.25 -40.89
C GLY A 146 -1.25 -27.48 -40.07
N ASP A 147 -2.07 -28.36 -40.65
CA ASP A 147 -2.28 -29.72 -40.14
C ASP A 147 -1.03 -30.60 -40.38
#